data_AF-A0AAD1C1R2-F1
#
_entry.id   AF-A0AAD1C1R2-F1
#
_cell.length_a   1.000
_cell.length_b   1.000
_cell.length_c   1.000
_cell.angle_alpha   90.00
_cell.angle_beta   90.00
_cell.angle_gamma   90.00
#
_symmetry.space_group_name_H-M   'P 1'
#
loop_
_entity.id
_entity.type
_entity.pdbx_description
1 polymer ?
#
loop_
_entity_poly.entity_id
_entity_poly.type
_entity_poly.pdbx_seq_one_letter_code
_entity_poly.pdbx_strand_id
1 'polypeptide(L)' 'MSVTLRSLEGQDEASILREIQAALHNLRFGAVEITVHNGQVVQIERKEKFRLQPQTNKPA' A
#
# COMPACT_ATOMS: atom_id res chain seq x y z
N MET A 1 -18.57 22.74 22.95
CA MET A 1 -18.32 21.30 22.74
C MET A 1 -17.01 21.13 21.98
N SER A 2 -15.91 20.95 22.71
CA SER A 2 -14.56 20.81 22.15
C SER A 2 -14.31 19.31 21.91
N VAL A 3 -14.62 18.85 20.71
CA VAL A 3 -14.41 17.45 20.33
C VAL A 3 -12.91 17.18 20.30
N THR A 4 -12.53 16.05 20.90
CA THR A 4 -11.18 15.55 21.13
C THR A 4 -10.36 15.40 19.85
N LEU A 5 -9.67 16.46 19.42
CA LEU A 5 -8.80 16.45 18.22
C LEU A 5 -7.69 15.37 18.28
N ARG A 6 -7.12 15.13 19.47
CA ARG A 6 -6.05 14.12 19.65
C ARG A 6 -6.50 12.68 19.41
N SER A 7 -7.79 12.39 19.56
CA SER A 7 -8.32 11.05 19.32
C SER A 7 -8.63 10.79 17.85
N LEU A 8 -8.66 11.82 17.00
CA LEU A 8 -8.92 11.68 15.57
C LEU A 8 -7.59 11.43 14.83
N GLU A 9 -6.56 12.20 15.12
CA GLU A 9 -5.22 12.06 14.48
C GLU A 9 -4.61 10.66 14.65
N GLY A 10 -4.71 10.07 15.85
CA GLY A 10 -4.19 8.72 16.10
C GLY A 10 -5.03 7.61 15.44
N GLN A 11 -6.32 7.86 15.18
CA GLN A 11 -7.17 6.91 14.44
C GLN A 11 -6.86 6.95 12.94
N ASP A 12 -6.52 8.12 12.41
CA ASP A 12 -6.11 8.31 11.03
C ASP A 12 -4.78 7.59 10.75
N GLU A 13 -3.78 7.75 11.61
CA GLU A 13 -2.49 7.06 11.47
C GLU A 13 -2.64 5.54 11.54
N ALA A 14 -3.39 5.02 12.52
CA ALA A 14 -3.66 3.60 12.64
C ALA A 14 -4.43 3.05 11.42
N SER A 15 -5.29 3.86 10.81
CA SER A 15 -5.99 3.50 9.57
C SER A 15 -5.04 3.43 8.38
N ILE A 16 -4.17 4.42 8.22
CA ILE A 16 -3.16 4.45 7.15
C ILE A 16 -2.23 3.23 7.26
N LEU A 17 -1.75 2.89 8.47
CA LEU A 17 -0.92 1.70 8.65
C LEU A 17 -1.65 0.41 8.26
N ARG A 18 -2.94 0.28 8.60
CA ARG A 18 -3.75 -0.88 8.20
C ARG A 18 -3.88 -0.98 6.68
N GLU A 19 -4.11 0.14 6.00
CA GLU A 19 -4.19 0.17 4.53
C GLU A 19 -2.86 -0.20 3.87
N ILE A 20 -1.73 0.31 4.39
CA ILE A 20 -0.40 -0.08 3.90
C ILE A 20 -0.16 -1.57 4.11
N GLN A 21 -0.52 -2.11 5.28
CA GLN A 21 -0.38 -3.53 5.58
C GLN A 21 -1.24 -4.38 4.62
N ALA A 22 -2.47 -3.95 4.35
CA ALA A 22 -3.36 -4.60 3.39
C ALA A 22 -2.81 -4.53 1.95
N ALA A 23 -2.24 -3.39 1.55
CA ALA A 23 -1.64 -3.20 0.24
C ALA A 23 -0.39 -4.07 0.03
N LEU A 24 0.40 -4.30 1.07
CA LEU A 24 1.55 -5.21 1.04
C LEU A 24 1.15 -6.69 1.11
N HIS A 25 -0.01 -6.99 1.69
CA HIS A 25 -0.47 -8.38 1.84
C HIS A 25 -0.65 -9.06 0.47
N ASN A 26 -0.08 -10.26 0.32
CA ASN A 26 -0.03 -11.04 -0.91
C ASN A 26 0.74 -10.41 -2.09
N LEU A 27 1.44 -9.28 -1.90
CA LEU A 27 2.25 -8.66 -2.95
C LEU A 27 3.58 -9.42 -3.09
N ARG A 28 3.68 -10.34 -4.05
CA ARG A 28 4.90 -11.15 -4.26
C ARG A 28 5.96 -10.42 -5.08
N PHE A 29 5.53 -9.67 -6.09
CA PHE A 29 6.39 -8.93 -6.99
C PHE A 29 5.69 -7.61 -7.34
N GLY A 30 6.27 -6.48 -6.96
CA GLY A 30 5.61 -5.20 -7.10
C GLY A 30 6.20 -4.12 -6.23
N ALA A 31 5.44 -3.03 -6.08
CA ALA A 31 5.72 -1.92 -5.18
C ALA A 31 4.43 -1.35 -4.60
N VAL A 32 4.51 -0.81 -3.39
CA VAL A 32 3.48 0.08 -2.82
C VAL A 32 4.07 1.47 -2.75
N GLU A 33 3.40 2.44 -3.34
CA GLU A 33 3.82 3.85 -3.40
C GLU A 33 2.85 4.70 -2.58
N ILE A 34 3.40 5.60 -1.76
CA ILE A 34 2.64 6.47 -0.87
C ILE A 34 2.91 7.90 -1.27
N THR A 35 1.87 8.66 -1.57
CA THR A 35 1.97 10.09 -1.87
C THR A 35 1.58 10.88 -0.64
N VAL A 36 2.48 11.75 -0.20
CA VAL A 36 2.29 12.61 0.97
C VAL A 36 2.30 14.07 0.52
N HIS A 37 1.21 14.78 0.74
CA HIS A 37 1.12 16.23 0.50
C HIS A 37 0.83 16.93 1.83
N ASN A 38 1.57 18.01 2.14
CA ASN A 38 1.42 18.77 3.38
C ASN A 38 1.52 17.92 4.67
N GLY A 39 2.37 16.88 4.66
CA GLY A 39 2.53 15.97 5.80
C GLY A 39 1.38 14.98 5.98
N GLN A 40 0.40 14.94 5.08
CA GLN A 40 -0.72 14.00 5.10
C GLN A 40 -0.63 13.03 3.92
N VAL A 41 -0.89 11.75 4.20
CA VAL A 41 -1.00 10.73 3.16
C VAL A 41 -2.27 11.02 2.35
N VAL A 42 -2.11 11.27 1.05
CA VAL A 42 -3.23 11.56 0.15
C VAL A 42 -3.51 10.42 -0.82
N GLN A 43 -2.53 9.54 -1.03
CA GLN A 43 -2.67 8.40 -1.94
C GLN A 43 -1.81 7.23 -1.49
N ILE A 44 -2.34 6.02 -1.67
CA ILE A 44 -1.62 4.75 -1.57
C ILE A 44 -1.90 3.98 -2.85
N GLU A 45 -0.85 3.62 -3.60
CA GLU A 45 -0.96 2.88 -4.85
C GLU A 45 -0.23 1.55 -4.75
N ARG A 46 -0.87 0.46 -5.19
CA ARG A 46 -0.29 -0.90 -5.24
C ARG A 46 -0.03 -1.29 -6.69
N LYS A 47 1.23 -1.50 -7.04
CA LYS A 47 1.67 -1.93 -8.37
C LYS A 47 2.14 -3.38 -8.32
N GLU A 48 1.39 -4.29 -8.95
CA GLU A 48 1.81 -5.69 -9.09
C GLU A 48 2.54 -5.92 -10.42
N LYS A 49 3.59 -6.76 -10.38
CA LYS A 49 4.36 -7.16 -11.57
C LYS A 49 4.26 -8.66 -11.77
N PHE A 50 3.70 -9.07 -12.90
CA PHE A 50 3.67 -10.47 -13.31
C PHE A 50 4.84 -10.73 -14.27
N ARG A 51 5.72 -11.67 -13.91
CA ARG A 51 6.71 -12.18 -14.86
C ARG A 51 6.09 -13.32 -15.64
N LEU A 52 5.82 -13.09 -16.92
CA LEU A 52 5.52 -14.16 -17.85
C LEU A 52 6.83 -14.91 -18.10
N GLN A 53 7.00 -16.09 -17.49
CA GLN A 53 8.16 -16.92 -17.83
C GLN A 53 8.06 -17.31 -19.30
N PRO A 54 9.15 -17.22 -20.08
CA PRO A 54 9.17 -17.84 -21.39
C PRO A 54 8.97 -19.34 -21.17
N GLN A 55 7.91 -19.90 -21.77
CA GLN A 55 7.69 -21.33 -21.84
C GLN A 55 8.92 -21.92 -22.53
N THR A 56 9.87 -22.46 -21.77
CA THR A 56 10.99 -23.21 -22.33
C THR A 56 10.45 -24.57 -22.75
N ASN A 57 9.73 -24.57 -23.86
CA ASN A 57 9.50 -25.80 -24.61
C ASN A 57 10.83 -26.12 -25.29
N LYS A 58 11.71 -26.80 -24.55
CA LYS A 58 12.88 -27.44 -25.13
C LYS A 58 12.39 -28.78 -25.69
N PRO A 59 12.19 -28.93 -27.01
CA PRO A 59 12.04 -30.27 -27.57
C PRO A 59 13.35 -31.02 -27.36
N ALA A 60 13.23 -32.25 -26.87
CA ALA A 60 14.32 -33.21 -26.72
C ALA A 60 14.88 -33.64 -28.08
#